data_AF-A0A2E7ZWT2-F1
#
_entry.id   AF-A0A2E7ZWT2-F1
#
_cell.length_a   1.000
_cell.length_b   1.000
_cell.length_c   1.000
_cell.angle_alpha   90.00
_cell.angle_beta   90.00
_cell.angle_gamma   90.00
#
_symmetry.space_group_name_H-M   'P 1'
#
loop_
_entity.id
_entity.type
_entity.pdbx_description
1 polymer ?
#
loop_
_entity_poly.entity_id
_entity_poly.type
_entity_poly.pdbx_seq_one_letter_code
_entity_poly.pdbx_strand_id
1 'polypeptide(L)' 'MSASPRFLANGDTVMVVEFGDGIDLETSSRVTALATCINSLALKGINDLVPTFRSLAVHYDPRYLAF' A
#
# COMPACT_ATOMS: atom_id res chain seq x y z
N MET A 1 3.16 -9.93 18.11
CA MET A 1 3.59 -8.52 18.08
C MET A 1 3.40 -8.03 16.65
N SER A 2 2.46 -7.12 16.40
CA SER A 2 2.22 -6.63 15.04
C SER A 2 3.40 -5.73 14.67
N ALA A 3 4.26 -6.17 13.75
CA ALA A 3 5.34 -5.35 13.23
C ALA A 3 4.74 -4.06 12.63
N SER A 4 5.41 -2.93 12.85
CA SER A 4 4.97 -1.66 12.27
C SER A 4 5.12 -1.74 10.74
N PRO A 5 4.12 -1.28 9.96
CA PRO A 5 4.22 -1.30 8.52
C PRO A 5 5.39 -0.41 8.07
N ARG A 6 6.20 -0.92 7.14
CA ARG A 6 7.33 -0.21 6.55
C ARG A 6 6.86 0.48 5.28
N PHE A 7 7.15 1.75 5.19
CA PHE A 7 6.85 2.59 4.05
C PHE A 7 8.13 2.73 3.22
N LEU A 8 8.12 2.18 2.01
CA LEU A 8 9.26 2.17 1.10
C LEU A 8 8.89 2.93 -0.16
N ALA A 9 9.71 3.89 -0.55
CA ALA A 9 9.57 4.51 -1.87
C ALA A 9 10.09 3.55 -2.94
N ASN A 10 9.32 3.35 -4.01
CA ASN A 10 9.71 2.51 -5.14
C ASN A 10 9.68 3.31 -6.44
N GLY A 11 10.73 4.10 -6.66
CA GLY A 11 10.76 5.09 -7.73
C GLY A 11 10.00 6.37 -7.36
N ASP A 12 9.65 7.18 -8.37
CA ASP A 12 9.14 8.54 -8.17
C ASP A 12 7.62 8.63 -7.95
N THR A 13 6.87 7.59 -8.32
CA THR A 13 5.39 7.61 -8.35
C THR A 13 4.75 6.38 -7.70
N VAL A 14 5.54 5.59 -6.96
CA VAL A 14 5.05 4.38 -6.31
C VAL A 14 5.54 4.32 -4.88
N MET A 15 4.61 4.03 -3.97
CA MET A 15 4.88 3.81 -2.56
C MET A 15 4.51 2.38 -2.20
N VAL A 16 5.41 1.65 -1.56
CA VAL A 16 5.17 0.29 -1.09
C VAL A 16 4.99 0.30 0.42
N VAL A 17 3.87 -0.22 0.89
CA VAL A 17 3.56 -0.41 2.31
C VAL A 17 3.73 -1.88 2.64
N GLU A 18 4.83 -2.25 3.29
CA GLU A 18 5.14 -3.63 3.68
C GLU A 18 4.69 -3.89 5.12
N PHE A 19 3.86 -4.91 5.34
CA PHE A 19 3.27 -5.21 6.65
C PHE A 19 4.02 -6.31 7.42
N GLY A 20 4.93 -7.04 6.76
CA GLY A 20 5.68 -8.12 7.41
C GLY A 20 6.64 -8.87 6.49
N ASP A 21 7.45 -9.72 7.12
CA ASP A 21 8.48 -10.54 6.47
C ASP A 21 7.97 -11.95 6.10
N GLY A 22 6.89 -12.42 6.74
CA GLY A 22 6.34 -13.76 6.57
C GLY A 22 5.12 -13.85 5.63
N ILE A 23 4.86 -15.08 5.16
CA ILE A 23 3.63 -15.45 4.44
C ILE A 23 2.55 -15.76 5.48
N ASP A 24 1.89 -14.72 5.97
CA ASP A 24 0.79 -14.84 6.92
C ASP A 24 -0.54 -14.34 6.33
N LEU A 25 -1.62 -15.10 6.55
CA LEU A 25 -2.96 -14.80 6.03
C LEU A 25 -3.54 -13.52 6.64
N GLU A 26 -3.20 -13.19 7.89
CA GLU A 26 -3.54 -11.92 8.53
C GLU A 26 -2.87 -10.75 7.80
N THR A 27 -1.61 -10.93 7.37
CA THR A 27 -0.87 -9.90 6.62
C THR A 27 -1.51 -9.62 5.27
N SER A 28 -1.82 -10.67 4.48
CA SER A 28 -2.52 -10.52 3.19
C SER A 28 -3.92 -9.90 3.36
N SER A 29 -4.63 -10.29 4.43
CA SER A 29 -5.94 -9.71 4.77
C SER A 29 -5.82 -8.22 5.09
N ARG A 30 -4.80 -7.81 5.84
CA ARG A 30 -4.52 -6.40 6.16
C ARG A 30 -4.15 -5.58 4.92
N VAL A 31 -3.33 -6.13 4.02
CA VAL A 31 -2.98 -5.52 2.74
C VAL A 31 -4.24 -5.27 1.90
N THR A 32 -5.09 -6.29 1.77
CA THR A 32 -6.34 -6.21 1.00
C THR A 32 -7.34 -5.24 1.63
N ALA A 33 -7.44 -5.24 2.96
CA ALA A 33 -8.28 -4.30 3.70
C ALA A 33 -7.80 -2.85 3.51
N LEU A 34 -6.49 -2.60 3.55
CA LEU A 34 -5.92 -1.29 3.27
C LEU A 34 -6.23 -0.84 1.84
N ALA A 35 -5.98 -1.71 0.85
CA ALA A 35 -6.27 -1.40 -0.56
C ALA A 35 -7.74 -1.03 -0.77
N THR A 36 -8.66 -1.81 -0.18
CA THR A 36 -10.11 -1.56 -0.27
C THR A 36 -10.50 -0.25 0.40
N CYS A 37 -9.93 0.05 1.57
CA CYS A 37 -10.18 1.29 2.29
C CYS A 37 -9.72 2.51 1.47
N ILE A 38 -8.49 2.46 0.94
CA ILE A 38 -7.95 3.53 0.11
C ILE A 38 -8.78 3.71 -1.17
N ASN A 39 -9.16 2.62 -1.82
CA ASN A 39 -10.02 2.68 -3.00
C ASN A 39 -11.39 3.30 -2.68
N SER A 40 -11.95 3.00 -1.51
CA SER A 40 -13.23 3.56 -1.04
C SER A 40 -13.14 5.07 -0.72
N LEU A 41 -11.96 5.57 -0.36
CA LEU A 41 -11.74 7.00 -0.15
C LEU A 41 -11.70 7.80 -1.46
N ALA A 42 -11.61 7.14 -2.62
CA ALA A 42 -11.59 7.74 -3.95
C ALA A 42 -10.62 8.94 -4.03
N LEU A 43 -9.42 8.79 -3.44
CA LEU A 43 -8.43 9.85 -3.33
C LEU A 43 -7.98 10.29 -4.72
N LYS A 44 -8.20 11.57 -5.04
CA LYS A 44 -7.66 12.17 -6.26
C LYS A 44 -6.14 12.12 -6.19
N GLY A 45 -5.55 11.35 -7.10
CA GLY A 45 -4.11 11.16 -7.18
C GLY A 45 -3.65 9.74 -6.86
N ILE A 46 -4.53 8.81 -6.49
CA ILE A 46 -4.17 7.39 -6.49
C ILE A 46 -4.61 6.80 -7.81
N ASN A 47 -3.64 6.40 -8.63
CA ASN A 47 -3.87 5.84 -9.96
C ASN A 47 -4.16 4.35 -9.90
N ASP A 48 -3.39 3.61 -9.09
CA ASP A 48 -3.52 2.17 -8.97
C ASP A 48 -3.09 1.67 -7.58
N LEU A 49 -3.70 0.57 -7.14
CA LEU A 49 -3.43 -0.10 -5.88
C LEU A 49 -3.21 -1.57 -6.17
N VAL A 50 -1.95 -2.00 -6.11
CA VAL A 50 -1.56 -3.39 -6.37
C VAL A 50 -1.26 -4.07 -5.03
N PRO A 51 -2.24 -4.77 -4.43
CA PRO A 51 -1.99 -5.58 -3.25
C PRO A 51 -1.13 -6.80 -3.63
N THR A 52 -0.12 -7.08 -2.81
CA THR A 52 0.67 -8.31 -2.86
C THR A 52 0.43 -9.12 -1.60
N PHE A 53 1.15 -10.25 -1.45
CA PHE A 53 0.97 -11.12 -0.30
C PHE A 53 1.29 -10.43 1.05
N ARG A 54 2.30 -9.56 1.06
CA ARG A 54 2.82 -8.93 2.30
C ARG A 54 2.99 -7.42 2.22
N SER A 55 2.75 -6.84 1.05
CA SER A 55 2.87 -5.39 0.84
C SER A 55 1.81 -4.86 -0.12
N LEU A 56 1.49 -3.58 0.00
CA LEU A 56 0.63 -2.86 -0.93
C LEU A 56 1.47 -1.88 -1.74
N ALA A 57 1.50 -2.02 -3.05
CA ALA A 57 2.04 -0.98 -3.92
C ALA A 57 0.93 0.03 -4.27
N VAL A 58 1.19 1.29 -3.94
CA VAL A 58 0.31 2.43 -4.16
C VAL A 58 0.94 3.26 -5.25
N HIS A 59 0.36 3.22 -6.44
CA HIS A 59 0.73 4.08 -7.54
C HIS A 59 -0.05 5.38 -7.41
N TYR A 60 0.67 6.48 -7.24
CA TYR A 60 0.08 7.80 -7.09
C TYR A 60 0.61 8.75 -8.16
N ASP A 61 -0.18 9.77 -8.47
CA ASP A 61 0.21 10.85 -9.36
C ASP A 61 0.91 11.94 -8.52
N PRO A 62 2.21 12.19 -8.79
CA PRO A 62 3.00 13.18 -8.04
C PRO A 62 2.48 14.61 -8.19
N ARG A 63 1.59 14.88 -9.16
CA ARG A 63 0.95 16.19 -9.31
C ARG A 63 -0.08 16.49 -8.23
N TYR A 64 -0.65 15.45 -7.62
CA TYR A 64 -1.69 15.57 -6.60
C TYR A 64 -1.20 15.16 -5.21
N LEU A 65 -0.23 14.25 -5.12
CA LEU A 65 0.32 13.71 -3.86
C LEU A 65 1.84 13.75 -3.91
N ALA A 66 2.48 14.37 -2.92
CA ALA A 66 3.93 14.31 -2.71
C ALA A 66 4.19 13.58 -1.39
N PHE A 67 5.12 12.62 -1.40
CA PHE A 67 5.48 11.80 -0.26
C PHE A 67 6.93 12.04 0.17
#